data_AF-A0A6A5V847-F1
#
_entry.id   AF-A0A6A5V847-F1
#
_cell.length_a   1.000
_cell.length_b   1.000
_cell.length_c   1.000
_cell.angle_alpha   90.00
_cell.angle_beta   90.00
_cell.angle_gamma   90.00
#
_symmetry.space_group_name_H-M   'P 1'
#
loop_
_entity.id
_entity.type
_entity.pdbx_description
1 polymer ?
#
loop_
_entity_poly.entity_id
_entity_poly.type
_entity_poly.pdbx_seq_one_letter_code
_entity_poly.pdbx_strand_id
1 'polypeptide(L)'
;MVGVPKSTGQPARHTFRHQGPRPGNKSRAESTKRGRDSEDHQDKQLTRLNGKPAETGAIVYKFRLFQIGDRSEEKNRHPRTCCHAANPPNMLLSPMGHNPSPSPHDRLAQALTKMLNVGEVGYSISAFAFFLYDVPSRIGHNEALDAAVACLIHVHSTMLYKKLQTCLEDRHEGMSSNTVCAAVLLSLVEALAGPRIDNCYLTHVGGAGRLLEILGPEKCKNAFAKKVLHFTICGSIMTSIYKQEECVLLSKEWRSVAFDKTNSSLDECLWIDVKHALADLSVLQLELNDSRRSAPLPQHALLVKASALKATLTTTLFTLHTSLSSSELATSKST
;
A
#
# COMPACT_ATOMS: atom_id res chain seq x y z
N MET A 1 15.75 -43.06 -26.13
CA MET A 1 15.82 -42.71 -24.70
C MET A 1 16.10 -41.22 -24.59
N VAL A 2 15.09 -40.41 -24.28
CA VAL A 2 15.22 -38.97 -24.02
C VAL A 2 14.46 -38.70 -22.72
N GLY A 3 15.19 -38.26 -21.69
CA GLY A 3 14.68 -38.08 -20.33
C GLY A 3 13.83 -36.83 -20.20
N VAL A 4 12.69 -36.96 -19.53
CA VAL A 4 11.78 -35.87 -19.15
C VAL A 4 12.26 -35.26 -17.82
N PRO A 5 12.38 -33.93 -17.70
CA PRO A 5 12.73 -33.31 -16.42
C PRO A 5 11.52 -33.27 -15.48
N LYS A 6 11.76 -33.67 -14.22
CA LYS A 6 10.82 -33.61 -13.10
C LYS A 6 10.47 -32.15 -12.77
N SER A 7 9.18 -31.84 -12.66
CA SER A 7 8.67 -30.55 -12.19
C SER A 7 8.92 -30.36 -10.69
N THR A 8 9.36 -29.16 -10.35
CA THR A 8 9.68 -28.69 -9.01
C THR A 8 8.43 -28.33 -8.20
N GLY A 9 8.57 -28.43 -6.88
CA GLY A 9 7.51 -28.51 -5.88
C GLY A 9 6.48 -27.38 -5.83
N GLN A 10 5.32 -27.75 -5.27
CA GLN A 10 4.24 -26.82 -4.90
C GLN A 10 4.71 -25.80 -3.84
N PRO A 11 4.24 -24.53 -3.90
CA PRO A 11 4.53 -23.55 -2.86
C PRO A 11 3.81 -23.89 -1.55
N ALA A 12 4.50 -23.67 -0.44
CA ALA A 12 4.04 -23.95 0.91
C ALA A 12 2.74 -23.19 1.25
N ARG A 13 1.72 -23.94 1.66
CA ARG A 13 0.50 -23.40 2.29
C ARG A 13 0.83 -22.96 3.72
N HIS A 14 0.94 -21.66 3.96
CA HIS A 14 0.99 -21.11 5.31
C HIS A 14 -0.44 -21.01 5.87
N THR A 15 -0.80 -21.93 6.77
CA THR A 15 -2.02 -21.82 7.58
C THR A 15 -1.74 -20.97 8.81
N PHE A 16 -2.37 -19.79 8.91
CA PHE A 16 -2.39 -19.01 10.14
C PHE A 16 -3.24 -19.74 11.20
N ARG A 17 -2.61 -20.17 12.31
CA ARG A 17 -3.33 -20.67 13.49
C ARG A 17 -3.93 -19.49 14.25
N HIS A 18 -5.26 -19.45 14.34
CA HIS A 18 -5.99 -18.59 15.26
C HIS A 18 -5.73 -19.03 16.71
N GLN A 19 -5.10 -18.18 17.52
CA GLN A 19 -5.26 -18.20 18.99
C GLN A 19 -6.08 -16.97 19.38
N GLY A 20 -7.37 -17.17 19.68
CA GLY A 20 -8.23 -16.13 20.23
C GLY A 20 -8.13 -16.07 21.76
N PRO A 21 -8.20 -14.88 22.40
CA PRO A 21 -8.23 -14.78 23.86
C PRO A 21 -9.61 -15.09 24.46
N ARG A 22 -9.64 -15.87 25.55
CA ARG A 22 -10.82 -16.05 26.42
C ARG A 22 -11.13 -14.76 27.23
N PRO A 23 -12.39 -14.45 27.51
CA PRO A 23 -12.77 -13.22 28.21
C PRO A 23 -12.64 -13.35 29.73
N GLY A 24 -11.95 -12.40 30.35
CA GLY A 24 -11.93 -12.15 31.78
C GLY A 24 -12.34 -10.71 32.09
N ASN A 25 -13.39 -10.56 32.89
CA ASN A 25 -13.93 -9.30 33.40
C ASN A 25 -12.91 -8.48 34.20
N LYS A 26 -12.89 -7.15 34.00
CA LYS A 26 -13.29 -6.13 35.01
C LYS A 26 -13.07 -4.70 34.49
N SER A 27 -13.97 -3.86 34.96
CA SER A 27 -14.19 -2.43 34.72
C SER A 27 -13.15 -1.51 35.39
N ARG A 28 -12.95 -0.29 34.85
CA ARG A 28 -13.26 1.01 35.53
C ARG A 28 -12.55 2.24 34.90
N ALA A 29 -13.39 3.21 34.52
CA ALA A 29 -13.32 4.69 34.55
C ALA A 29 -12.06 5.52 34.22
N GLU A 30 -12.27 6.43 33.25
CA GLU A 30 -11.99 7.89 33.22
C GLU A 30 -10.66 8.46 33.77
N SER A 31 -9.97 9.26 32.93
CA SER A 31 -9.93 10.72 33.13
C SER A 31 -9.30 11.46 31.93
N THR A 32 -9.90 12.61 31.64
CA THR A 32 -9.60 13.59 30.61
C THR A 32 -8.41 14.46 30.99
N LYS A 33 -7.49 14.75 30.06
CA LYS A 33 -6.68 15.98 30.12
C LYS A 33 -6.29 16.49 28.73
N ARG A 34 -6.74 17.71 28.45
CA ARG A 34 -6.31 18.59 27.34
C ARG A 34 -4.88 19.07 27.58
N GLY A 35 -4.06 19.05 26.53
CA GLY A 35 -2.82 19.81 26.41
C GLY A 35 -2.77 20.45 25.02
N ARG A 36 -2.57 21.77 24.97
CA ARG A 36 -2.27 22.53 23.76
C ARG A 36 -0.77 22.49 23.57
N ASP A 37 -0.29 22.20 22.37
CA ASP A 37 1.07 22.56 21.95
C ASP A 37 1.01 23.23 20.58
N SER A 38 1.61 24.42 20.53
CA SER A 38 1.83 25.22 19.33
C SER A 38 2.97 24.59 18.52
N GLU A 39 2.70 24.20 17.27
CA GLU A 39 3.73 23.83 16.31
C GLU A 39 4.04 25.00 15.37
N ASP A 40 5.29 25.46 15.47
CA ASP A 40 5.95 26.49 14.67
C ASP A 40 5.99 26.06 13.19
N HIS A 41 5.12 26.65 12.37
CA HIS A 41 5.10 26.43 10.93
C HIS A 41 6.22 27.24 10.27
N GLN A 42 7.30 26.58 9.88
CA GLN A 42 8.25 27.14 8.91
C GLN A 42 7.58 27.22 7.54
N ASP A 43 7.12 28.42 7.17
CA ASP A 43 6.55 28.70 5.86
C ASP A 43 7.60 28.51 4.75
N LYS A 44 7.44 27.43 3.97
CA LYS A 44 8.21 27.19 2.75
C LYS A 44 7.52 27.88 1.58
N GLN A 45 8.11 28.95 1.06
CA GLN A 45 7.56 29.68 -0.08
C GLN A 45 8.02 29.05 -1.41
N LEU A 46 7.05 28.68 -2.26
CA LEU A 46 7.27 28.17 -3.61
C LEU A 46 7.27 29.33 -4.61
N THR A 47 8.39 29.58 -5.30
CA THR A 47 8.46 30.59 -6.36
C THR A 47 8.52 29.92 -7.72
N ARG A 48 7.55 30.23 -8.58
CA ARG A 48 7.47 29.76 -9.97
C ARG A 48 8.51 30.50 -10.80
N LEU A 49 9.48 29.78 -11.37
CA LEU A 49 10.64 30.40 -12.02
C LEU A 49 10.46 30.70 -13.50
N ASN A 50 9.76 29.84 -14.26
CA ASN A 50 9.33 30.07 -15.65
C ASN A 50 8.49 28.88 -16.16
N GLY A 51 7.55 29.13 -17.08
CA GLY A 51 6.84 28.09 -17.83
C GLY A 51 7.37 28.04 -19.26
N LYS A 52 7.74 26.85 -19.74
CA LYS A 52 8.06 26.65 -21.17
C LYS A 52 7.02 25.73 -21.80
N PRO A 53 6.49 26.06 -22.97
CA PRO A 53 5.66 25.13 -23.73
C PRO A 53 6.54 23.97 -24.21
N ALA A 54 6.07 22.74 -23.98
CA ALA A 54 6.61 21.53 -24.56
C ALA A 54 6.05 21.36 -25.98
N GLU A 55 6.77 20.60 -26.81
CA GLU A 55 6.38 20.32 -28.20
C GLU A 55 5.01 19.62 -28.33
N THR A 56 4.54 19.00 -27.24
CA THR A 56 3.22 18.36 -27.14
C THR A 56 2.08 19.35 -26.84
N GLY A 57 2.37 20.64 -26.72
CA GLY A 57 1.42 21.67 -26.30
C GLY A 57 1.22 21.77 -24.78
N ALA A 58 1.84 20.90 -23.99
CA ALA A 58 1.79 20.97 -22.53
C ALA A 58 2.74 22.05 -21.98
N ILE A 59 2.33 22.85 -21.01
CA ILE A 59 3.22 23.84 -20.36
C ILE A 59 3.90 23.19 -19.17
N VAL A 60 5.23 23.10 -19.20
CA VAL A 60 6.02 22.59 -18.08
C VAL A 60 6.45 23.74 -17.18
N TYR A 61 6.08 23.66 -15.91
CA TYR A 61 6.44 24.65 -14.89
C TYR A 61 7.64 24.19 -14.08
N LYS A 62 8.64 25.07 -13.95
CA LYS A 62 9.77 24.87 -13.05
C LYS A 62 9.55 25.65 -11.76
N PHE A 63 9.51 24.95 -10.64
CA PHE A 63 9.44 25.55 -9.30
C PHE A 63 10.78 25.44 -8.60
N ARG A 64 11.12 26.43 -7.77
CA ARG A 64 12.27 26.38 -6.86
C ARG A 64 11.76 26.64 -5.44
N LEU A 65 12.14 25.75 -4.53
CA LEU A 65 11.92 25.90 -3.10
C LEU A 65 13.11 26.66 -2.51
N PHE A 66 12.85 27.71 -1.75
CA PHE A 66 13.85 28.39 -0.93
C PHE A 66 13.59 28.07 0.54
N GLN A 67 14.64 27.74 1.28
CA GLN A 67 14.63 27.75 2.75
C GLN A 67 15.20 29.08 3.22
N ILE A 68 14.41 29.83 4.00
CA ILE A 68 14.88 31.03 4.70
C ILE A 68 15.86 30.54 5.76
N GLY A 69 17.16 30.71 5.53
CA GLY A 69 18.21 30.34 6.48
C GLY A 69 19.63 30.35 5.91
N ASP A 70 19.80 30.22 4.60
CA ASP A 70 21.14 30.07 4.02
C ASP A 70 21.75 31.42 3.60
N ARG A 71 22.22 32.17 4.61
CA ARG A 71 23.27 33.19 4.45
C ARG A 71 24.42 32.82 5.38
N SER A 72 25.23 31.84 4.99
CA SER A 72 26.50 31.59 5.66
C SER A 72 27.56 32.60 5.18
N GLU A 73 27.93 33.48 6.11
CA GLU A 73 29.07 34.38 6.02
C GLU A 73 30.38 33.62 5.76
N GLU A 74 31.09 34.05 4.75
CA GLU A 74 32.43 33.60 4.39
C GLU A 74 33.46 34.27 5.33
N LYS A 75 33.97 33.54 6.32
CA LYS A 75 35.05 34.01 7.20
C LYS A 75 36.28 33.12 7.14
N ASN A 76 37.26 33.64 6.40
CA ASN A 76 38.69 33.42 6.54
C ASN A 76 39.15 33.22 7.99
N ARG A 77 40.00 32.21 8.23
CA ARG A 77 41.34 32.34 8.86
C ARG A 77 41.96 30.96 9.17
N HIS A 78 43.03 30.64 8.45
CA HIS A 78 44.08 29.72 8.93
C HIS A 78 45.19 30.53 9.63
N PRO A 79 45.78 29.99 10.70
CA PRO A 79 47.19 30.20 10.99
C PRO A 79 47.98 28.89 10.90
N ARG A 80 49.18 29.05 10.33
CA ARG A 80 50.20 28.04 10.09
C ARG A 80 50.76 27.46 11.39
N THR A 81 50.99 26.16 11.32
CA THR A 81 51.79 25.30 12.19
C THR A 81 53.26 25.72 12.22
N CYS A 82 53.90 25.68 13.39
CA CYS A 82 55.31 25.26 13.55
C CYS A 82 55.69 25.18 15.03
N CYS A 83 55.88 23.95 15.54
CA CYS A 83 56.86 23.69 16.60
C CYS A 83 57.24 22.20 16.65
N HIS A 84 58.57 22.01 16.77
CA HIS A 84 59.34 20.78 16.83
C HIS A 84 59.04 19.92 18.07
N ALA A 85 59.16 18.59 17.92
CA ALA A 85 59.74 17.64 18.88
C ALA A 85 59.74 16.23 18.23
N ALA A 86 60.90 15.66 17.91
CA ALA A 86 61.68 14.74 18.77
C ALA A 86 61.02 13.35 18.93
N ASN A 87 61.57 12.37 18.21
CA ASN A 87 61.24 10.94 18.36
C ASN A 87 61.82 10.37 19.65
N PRO A 88 61.09 9.47 20.33
CA PRO A 88 61.68 8.31 20.99
C PRO A 88 61.02 6.98 20.54
N PRO A 89 61.61 5.83 20.88
CA PRO A 89 61.51 4.61 20.07
C PRO A 89 60.33 3.71 20.42
N ASN A 90 59.95 2.92 19.41
CA ASN A 90 59.10 1.73 19.42
C ASN A 90 58.94 1.04 20.78
N MET A 91 57.74 1.13 21.35
CA MET A 91 57.19 0.09 22.22
C MET A 91 55.95 -0.51 21.54
N LEU A 92 56.05 -1.82 21.31
CA LEU A 92 55.00 -2.70 20.81
C LEU A 92 53.76 -2.61 21.70
N LEU A 93 52.75 -1.89 21.24
CA LEU A 93 51.38 -1.98 21.75
C LEU A 93 50.59 -2.86 20.79
N SER A 94 50.00 -3.92 21.34
CA SER A 94 49.04 -4.79 20.67
C SER A 94 47.96 -3.96 19.98
N PRO A 95 47.53 -4.29 18.75
CA PRO A 95 46.42 -3.60 18.13
C PRO A 95 45.16 -3.99 18.90
N MET A 96 44.76 -3.16 19.87
CA MET A 96 43.35 -3.08 20.22
C MET A 96 42.66 -2.65 18.93
N GLY A 97 42.05 -3.62 18.25
CA GLY A 97 41.23 -3.41 17.07
C GLY A 97 40.06 -2.52 17.44
N HIS A 98 40.27 -1.21 17.41
CA HIS A 98 39.18 -0.26 17.27
C HIS A 98 38.59 -0.52 15.88
N ASN A 99 37.50 -1.28 15.86
CA ASN A 99 36.64 -1.31 14.69
C ASN A 99 36.29 0.15 14.39
N PRO A 100 36.69 0.70 13.23
CA PRO A 100 36.33 2.07 12.89
C PRO A 100 34.82 2.19 12.92
N SER A 101 34.31 3.17 13.67
CA SER A 101 32.88 3.46 13.69
C SER A 101 32.38 3.62 12.25
N PRO A 102 31.30 2.91 11.85
CA PRO A 102 30.86 2.90 10.47
C PRO A 102 30.55 4.31 9.99
N SER A 103 30.97 4.62 8.75
CA SER A 103 30.76 5.94 8.17
C SER A 103 29.25 6.25 8.10
N PRO A 104 28.84 7.53 8.01
CA PRO A 104 27.44 7.89 7.82
C PRO A 104 26.79 7.18 6.61
N HIS A 105 27.55 7.03 5.52
CA HIS A 105 27.13 6.31 4.31
C HIS A 105 26.98 4.80 4.56
N ASP A 106 27.90 4.18 5.30
CA ASP A 106 27.78 2.76 5.69
C ASP A 106 26.55 2.52 6.55
N ARG A 107 26.25 3.43 7.48
CA ARG A 107 25.04 3.35 8.32
C ARG A 107 23.77 3.50 7.48
N LEU A 108 23.78 4.41 6.51
CA LEU A 108 22.65 4.62 5.60
C LEU A 108 22.43 3.41 4.69
N ALA A 109 23.50 2.84 4.13
CA ALA A 109 23.46 1.62 3.33
C ALA A 109 22.97 0.42 4.13
N GLN A 110 23.48 0.22 5.35
CA GLN A 110 23.02 -0.83 6.25
C GLN A 110 21.55 -0.66 6.64
N ALA A 111 21.10 0.57 6.90
CA ALA A 111 19.70 0.86 7.19
C ALA A 111 18.79 0.59 5.98
N LEU A 112 19.24 0.94 4.77
CA LEU A 112 18.54 0.61 3.54
C LEU A 112 18.47 -0.90 3.32
N THR A 113 19.60 -1.62 3.40
CA THR A 113 19.63 -3.08 3.26
C THR A 113 18.76 -3.77 4.30
N LYS A 114 18.77 -3.28 5.55
CA LYS A 114 17.87 -3.81 6.59
C LYS A 114 16.41 -3.57 6.22
N MET A 115 16.06 -2.35 5.81
CA MET A 115 14.71 -1.99 5.36
C MET A 115 14.24 -2.86 4.19
N LEU A 116 15.11 -3.16 3.22
CA LEU A 116 14.86 -4.03 2.07
C LEU A 116 14.75 -5.52 2.41
N ASN A 117 15.04 -5.91 3.65
CA ASN A 117 14.99 -7.30 4.11
C ASN A 117 14.05 -7.48 5.32
N VAL A 118 13.31 -6.43 5.71
CA VAL A 118 12.35 -6.48 6.83
C VAL A 118 10.97 -6.82 6.28
N GLY A 119 10.42 -7.96 6.72
CA GLY A 119 9.02 -8.35 6.50
C GLY A 119 8.84 -9.75 5.91
N GLU A 120 7.65 -10.34 6.10
CA GLU A 120 7.21 -11.53 5.34
C GLU A 120 7.03 -11.18 3.84
N VAL A 121 6.92 -12.20 2.98
CA VAL A 121 6.72 -12.03 1.53
C VAL A 121 5.51 -11.10 1.29
N GLY A 122 5.76 -9.89 0.75
CA GLY A 122 4.75 -8.85 0.54
C GLY A 122 4.99 -7.54 1.31
N TYR A 123 5.79 -7.56 2.38
CA TYR A 123 6.07 -6.38 3.22
C TYR A 123 7.43 -5.74 2.97
N SER A 124 8.32 -6.43 2.24
CA SER A 124 9.65 -5.91 1.93
C SER A 124 9.58 -4.87 0.82
N ILE A 125 10.14 -3.67 1.05
CA ILE A 125 10.34 -2.65 -0.01
C ILE A 125 11.10 -3.23 -1.22
N SER A 126 11.90 -4.28 -1.06
CA SER A 126 12.60 -4.89 -2.19
C SER A 126 11.68 -5.55 -3.21
N ALA A 127 10.45 -5.93 -2.82
CA ALA A 127 9.41 -6.39 -3.76
C ALA A 127 8.86 -5.27 -4.67
N PHE A 128 9.18 -4.01 -4.37
CA PHE A 128 8.62 -2.82 -5.01
C PHE A 128 9.55 -2.26 -6.09
N ALA A 129 10.86 -2.53 -5.99
CA ALA A 129 11.83 -2.01 -6.92
C ALA A 129 13.16 -2.79 -6.87
N PHE A 130 13.39 -3.66 -7.85
CA PHE A 130 14.62 -4.47 -7.95
C PHE A 130 15.90 -3.64 -8.01
N PHE A 131 15.84 -2.44 -8.58
CA PHE A 131 17.00 -1.54 -8.62
C PHE A 131 17.45 -1.11 -7.21
N LEU A 132 16.59 -1.21 -6.19
CA LEU A 132 16.94 -0.87 -4.81
C LEU A 132 18.02 -1.79 -4.23
N TYR A 133 18.24 -2.99 -4.80
CA TYR A 133 19.39 -3.84 -4.42
C TYR A 133 20.74 -3.25 -4.85
N ASP A 134 20.76 -2.43 -5.90
CA ASP A 134 21.96 -1.75 -6.39
C ASP A 134 22.18 -0.38 -5.73
N VAL A 135 21.18 0.13 -4.98
CA VAL A 135 21.28 1.45 -4.33
C VAL A 135 22.29 1.47 -3.18
N PRO A 136 22.41 0.45 -2.30
CA PRO A 136 23.41 0.43 -1.25
C PRO A 136 24.85 0.66 -1.74
N SER A 137 25.23 0.11 -2.90
CA SER A 137 26.59 0.29 -3.46
C SER A 137 26.82 1.67 -4.06
N ARG A 138 25.75 2.47 -4.23
CA ARG A 138 25.78 3.82 -4.81
C ARG A 138 25.70 4.93 -3.76
N ILE A 139 25.38 4.59 -2.51
CA ILE A 139 25.34 5.56 -1.41
C ILE A 139 26.73 6.20 -1.22
N GLY A 140 26.76 7.51 -0.95
CA GLY A 140 27.98 8.30 -0.82
C GLY A 140 28.56 8.83 -2.13
N HIS A 141 28.00 8.44 -3.28
CA HIS A 141 28.42 8.96 -4.59
C HIS A 141 27.58 10.15 -5.06
N ASN A 142 26.38 10.36 -4.48
CA ASN A 142 25.47 11.42 -4.87
C ASN A 142 24.58 11.85 -3.68
N GLU A 143 24.71 13.11 -3.25
CA GLU A 143 23.97 13.63 -2.10
C GLU A 143 22.45 13.62 -2.27
N ALA A 144 21.95 13.82 -3.50
CA ALA A 144 20.52 13.79 -3.76
C ALA A 144 19.95 12.37 -3.63
N LEU A 145 20.69 11.36 -4.09
CA LEU A 145 20.35 9.95 -3.88
C LEU A 145 20.38 9.60 -2.40
N ASP A 146 21.42 10.01 -1.68
CA ASP A 146 21.56 9.77 -0.24
C ASP A 146 20.41 10.41 0.56
N ALA A 147 20.03 11.65 0.22
CA ALA A 147 18.89 12.33 0.84
C ALA A 147 17.55 11.65 0.52
N ALA A 148 17.35 11.19 -0.71
CA ALA A 148 16.15 10.44 -1.10
C ALA A 148 16.05 9.10 -0.37
N VAL A 149 17.17 8.38 -0.24
CA VAL A 149 17.27 7.13 0.52
C VAL A 149 17.00 7.36 2.00
N ALA A 150 17.57 8.41 2.60
CA ALA A 150 17.32 8.77 3.99
C ALA A 150 15.83 9.10 4.24
N CYS A 151 15.21 9.85 3.32
CA CYS A 151 13.77 10.14 3.38
C CYS A 151 12.93 8.86 3.27
N LEU A 152 13.26 7.97 2.33
CA LEU A 152 12.57 6.69 2.15
C LEU A 152 12.66 5.81 3.41
N ILE A 153 13.87 5.66 3.97
CA ILE A 153 14.09 4.94 5.24
C ILE A 153 13.30 5.60 6.36
N HIS A 154 13.31 6.93 6.45
CA HIS A 154 12.56 7.66 7.47
C HIS A 154 11.06 7.38 7.33
N VAL A 155 10.45 7.62 6.17
CA VAL A 155 9.03 7.40 5.91
C VAL A 155 8.63 5.94 6.17
N HIS A 156 9.44 4.98 5.73
CA HIS A 156 9.18 3.57 6.00
C HIS A 156 9.26 3.25 7.51
N SER A 157 10.26 3.79 8.20
CA SER A 157 10.52 3.50 9.61
C SER A 157 9.63 4.28 10.60
N THR A 158 9.03 5.41 10.20
CA THR A 158 8.26 6.28 11.09
C THR A 158 6.78 6.43 10.73
N MET A 159 6.40 6.35 9.46
CA MET A 159 5.11 6.91 9.01
C MET A 159 4.07 5.86 8.59
N LEU A 160 4.42 4.89 7.74
CA LEU A 160 3.38 4.13 7.02
C LEU A 160 2.85 2.90 7.77
N TYR A 161 3.74 2.10 8.39
CA TYR A 161 3.32 0.80 8.93
C TYR A 161 3.36 0.73 10.45
N LYS A 162 4.26 1.45 11.13
CA LYS A 162 4.27 1.45 12.61
C LYS A 162 3.00 2.05 13.20
N LYS A 163 2.52 3.18 12.65
CA LYS A 163 1.29 3.80 13.15
C LYS A 163 0.07 2.93 12.87
N LEU A 164 -0.04 2.36 11.66
CA LEU A 164 -1.14 1.44 11.36
C LEU A 164 -1.06 0.19 12.25
N GLN A 165 0.12 -0.39 12.44
CA GLN A 165 0.34 -1.53 13.32
C GLN A 165 -0.05 -1.23 14.77
N THR A 166 0.38 -0.09 15.32
CA THR A 166 -0.03 0.33 16.66
C THR A 166 -1.54 0.55 16.75
N CYS A 167 -2.17 1.13 15.72
CA CYS A 167 -3.63 1.23 15.69
C CYS A 167 -4.30 -0.15 15.64
N LEU A 168 -3.79 -1.11 14.86
CA LEU A 168 -4.33 -2.47 14.76
C LEU A 168 -4.18 -3.26 16.06
N GLU A 169 -3.14 -2.99 16.84
CA GLU A 169 -2.91 -3.58 18.17
C GLU A 169 -3.83 -2.98 19.24
N ASP A 170 -4.29 -1.75 19.05
CA ASP A 170 -5.28 -1.13 19.91
C ASP A 170 -6.68 -1.71 19.65
N ARG A 171 -7.35 -2.14 20.71
CA ARG A 171 -8.64 -2.82 20.62
C ARG A 171 -9.75 -1.93 20.04
N HIS A 172 -9.69 -0.62 20.27
CA HIS A 172 -10.72 0.31 19.85
C HIS A 172 -10.40 0.90 18.48
N GLU A 173 -9.17 1.40 18.32
CA GLU A 173 -8.71 2.02 17.08
C GLU A 173 -8.54 0.99 15.97
N GLY A 174 -8.11 -0.24 16.29
CA GLY A 174 -7.90 -1.31 15.32
C GLY A 174 -9.17 -1.71 14.57
N MET A 175 -10.32 -1.47 15.21
CA MET A 175 -11.64 -1.73 14.66
C MET A 175 -12.37 -0.44 14.22
N SER A 176 -11.66 0.67 14.09
CA SER A 176 -12.25 1.91 13.59
C SER A 176 -12.31 1.93 12.07
N SER A 177 -13.30 2.65 11.51
CA SER A 177 -13.34 2.91 10.06
C SER A 177 -12.12 3.71 9.58
N ASN A 178 -11.46 4.45 10.47
CA ASN A 178 -10.22 5.18 10.15
C ASN A 178 -9.06 4.22 9.88
N THR A 179 -8.91 3.18 10.70
CA THR A 179 -7.87 2.16 10.53
C THR A 179 -8.07 1.37 9.24
N VAL A 180 -9.32 1.01 8.91
CA VAL A 180 -9.61 0.38 7.62
C VAL A 180 -9.31 1.33 6.45
N CYS A 181 -9.72 2.59 6.54
CA CYS A 181 -9.43 3.59 5.51
C CYS A 181 -7.91 3.76 5.33
N ALA A 182 -7.14 3.81 6.42
CA ALA A 182 -5.69 3.86 6.36
C ALA A 182 -5.10 2.65 5.62
N ALA A 183 -5.57 1.43 5.92
CA ALA A 183 -5.16 0.23 5.18
C ALA A 183 -5.48 0.30 3.67
N VAL A 184 -6.65 0.85 3.32
CA VAL A 184 -7.05 1.09 1.93
C VAL A 184 -6.16 2.12 1.25
N LEU A 185 -5.87 3.24 1.90
CA LEU A 185 -5.01 4.28 1.36
C LEU A 185 -3.58 3.78 1.15
N LEU A 186 -3.05 2.94 2.06
CA LEU A 186 -1.77 2.26 1.85
C LEU A 186 -1.82 1.36 0.62
N SER A 187 -2.89 0.58 0.43
CA SER A 187 -3.04 -0.25 -0.78
C SER A 187 -3.04 0.58 -2.06
N LEU A 188 -3.61 1.79 -2.05
CA LEU A 188 -3.61 2.71 -3.18
C LEU A 188 -2.23 3.29 -3.46
N VAL A 189 -1.52 3.77 -2.43
CA VAL A 189 -0.13 4.21 -2.55
C VAL A 189 0.71 3.09 -3.18
N GLU A 190 0.42 1.85 -2.80
CA GLU A 190 1.12 0.71 -3.34
C GLU A 190 0.80 0.42 -4.81
N ALA A 191 -0.48 0.45 -5.20
CA ALA A 191 -0.88 0.31 -6.59
C ALA A 191 -0.24 1.38 -7.49
N LEU A 192 -0.16 2.61 -6.99
CA LEU A 192 0.38 3.75 -7.73
C LEU A 192 1.90 3.72 -7.86
N ALA A 193 2.61 2.97 -7.01
CA ALA A 193 4.06 2.86 -7.06
C ALA A 193 4.60 2.03 -8.24
N GLY A 194 3.75 1.48 -9.10
CA GLY A 194 4.14 0.86 -10.37
C GLY A 194 4.03 -0.67 -10.42
N PRO A 195 4.30 -1.29 -11.60
CA PRO A 195 4.13 -2.72 -11.84
C PRO A 195 5.07 -3.54 -10.95
N ARG A 196 4.49 -4.49 -10.21
CA ARG A 196 5.20 -5.34 -9.24
C ARG A 196 5.22 -6.78 -9.70
N ILE A 197 6.30 -7.49 -9.36
CA ILE A 197 6.47 -8.90 -9.71
C ILE A 197 5.54 -9.81 -8.88
N ASP A 198 4.97 -9.33 -7.75
CA ASP A 198 4.25 -10.20 -6.79
C ASP A 198 2.82 -9.75 -6.42
N ASN A 199 2.15 -8.90 -7.22
CA ASN A 199 0.77 -8.45 -6.95
C ASN A 199 0.52 -7.96 -5.51
N CYS A 200 1.50 -7.32 -4.85
CA CYS A 200 1.41 -6.93 -3.43
C CYS A 200 0.16 -6.09 -3.09
N TYR A 201 -0.33 -5.31 -4.06
CA TYR A 201 -1.62 -4.62 -3.98
C TYR A 201 -2.76 -5.55 -3.52
N LEU A 202 -2.86 -6.75 -4.09
CA LEU A 202 -3.91 -7.71 -3.71
C LEU A 202 -3.76 -8.19 -2.26
N THR A 203 -2.54 -8.29 -1.75
CA THR A 203 -2.29 -8.61 -0.33
C THR A 203 -2.83 -7.51 0.57
N HIS A 204 -2.59 -6.24 0.25
CA HIS A 204 -3.06 -5.11 1.05
C HIS A 204 -4.57 -4.89 0.95
N VAL A 205 -5.14 -4.98 -0.25
CA VAL A 205 -6.61 -4.89 -0.41
C VAL A 205 -7.29 -6.11 0.21
N GLY A 206 -6.70 -7.30 0.11
CA GLY A 206 -7.17 -8.48 0.82
C GLY A 206 -7.11 -8.31 2.34
N GLY A 207 -6.07 -7.67 2.86
CA GLY A 207 -5.95 -7.30 4.28
C GLY A 207 -7.02 -6.31 4.72
N ALA A 208 -7.27 -5.25 3.94
CA ALA A 208 -8.34 -4.29 4.21
C ALA A 208 -9.73 -4.96 4.14
N GLY A 209 -9.95 -5.84 3.16
CA GLY A 209 -11.15 -6.67 3.07
C GLY A 209 -11.33 -7.55 4.31
N ARG A 210 -10.25 -8.19 4.79
CA ARG A 210 -10.29 -8.99 6.01
C ARG A 210 -10.60 -8.17 7.27
N LEU A 211 -10.09 -6.94 7.37
CA LEU A 211 -10.46 -6.04 8.47
C LEU A 211 -11.96 -5.72 8.44
N LEU A 212 -12.51 -5.41 7.26
CA LEU A 212 -13.94 -5.19 7.08
C LEU A 212 -14.78 -6.41 7.46
N GLU A 213 -14.36 -7.61 7.04
CA GLU A 213 -15.02 -8.86 7.44
C GLU A 213 -15.10 -9.01 8.96
N ILE A 214 -14.01 -8.71 9.67
CA ILE A 214 -13.94 -8.77 11.13
C ILE A 214 -14.83 -7.70 11.79
N LEU A 215 -14.91 -6.49 11.21
CA LEU A 215 -15.82 -5.45 11.68
C LEU A 215 -17.30 -5.85 11.54
N GLY A 216 -17.60 -6.64 10.52
CA GLY A 216 -18.93 -7.07 10.20
C GLY A 216 -19.76 -6.01 9.46
N PRO A 217 -20.90 -6.42 8.87
CA PRO A 217 -21.72 -5.58 8.01
C PRO A 217 -22.38 -4.41 8.79
N GLU A 218 -22.70 -4.61 10.07
CA GLU A 218 -23.32 -3.59 10.92
C GLU A 218 -22.45 -2.34 11.08
N LYS A 219 -21.13 -2.51 11.22
CA LYS A 219 -20.17 -1.41 11.36
C LYS A 219 -19.93 -0.68 10.03
N CYS A 220 -20.35 -1.26 8.92
CA CYS A 220 -20.22 -0.68 7.58
C CYS A 220 -21.44 0.12 7.12
N LYS A 221 -22.47 0.28 7.97
CA LYS A 221 -23.71 1.02 7.63
C LYS A 221 -23.56 2.54 7.67
N ASN A 222 -22.57 3.08 8.40
CA ASN A 222 -22.35 4.52 8.40
C ASN A 222 -21.80 4.98 7.04
N ALA A 223 -22.09 6.23 6.66
CA ALA A 223 -21.81 6.74 5.32
C ALA A 223 -20.33 6.66 4.92
N PHE A 224 -19.41 6.88 5.87
CA PHE A 224 -17.98 6.81 5.61
C PHE A 224 -17.50 5.37 5.41
N ALA A 225 -17.84 4.48 6.34
CA ALA A 225 -17.49 3.06 6.26
C ALA A 225 -18.12 2.39 5.03
N LYS A 226 -19.33 2.79 4.62
CA LYS A 226 -19.96 2.32 3.37
C LYS A 226 -19.13 2.69 2.15
N LYS A 227 -18.59 3.91 2.09
CA LYS A 227 -17.69 4.34 0.99
C LYS A 227 -16.38 3.54 0.98
N VAL A 228 -15.78 3.33 2.16
CA VAL A 228 -14.57 2.49 2.30
C VAL A 228 -14.85 1.06 1.84
N LEU A 229 -15.96 0.45 2.29
CA LEU A 229 -16.41 -0.86 1.83
C LEU A 229 -16.56 -0.87 0.31
N HIS A 230 -17.32 0.05 -0.27
CA HIS A 230 -17.56 0.12 -1.71
C HIS A 230 -16.27 0.16 -2.53
N PHE A 231 -15.24 0.84 -2.03
CA PHE A 231 -13.92 0.86 -2.66
C PHE A 231 -13.24 -0.52 -2.61
N THR A 232 -13.30 -1.21 -1.48
CA THR A 232 -12.64 -2.51 -1.25
C THR A 232 -13.34 -3.72 -1.88
N ILE A 233 -14.61 -3.61 -2.30
CA ILE A 233 -15.40 -4.75 -2.83
C ILE A 233 -14.66 -5.49 -3.94
N CYS A 234 -14.18 -4.78 -4.97
CA CYS A 234 -13.53 -5.41 -6.11
C CYS A 234 -12.29 -6.20 -5.70
N GLY A 235 -11.42 -5.62 -4.87
CA GLY A 235 -10.22 -6.32 -4.44
C GLY A 235 -10.51 -7.49 -3.49
N SER A 236 -11.58 -7.44 -2.71
CA SER A 236 -12.03 -8.57 -1.88
C SER A 236 -12.54 -9.73 -2.75
N ILE A 237 -13.33 -9.42 -3.78
CA ILE A 237 -13.80 -10.40 -4.79
C ILE A 237 -12.59 -11.02 -5.51
N MET A 238 -11.67 -10.19 -6.00
CA MET A 238 -10.47 -10.66 -6.68
C MET A 238 -9.61 -11.54 -5.76
N THR A 239 -9.43 -11.15 -4.50
CA THR A 239 -8.70 -11.96 -3.51
C THR A 239 -9.33 -13.35 -3.35
N SER A 240 -10.67 -13.41 -3.28
CA SER A 240 -11.41 -14.67 -3.17
C SER A 240 -11.23 -15.55 -4.42
N ILE A 241 -11.30 -14.94 -5.60
CA ILE A 241 -11.00 -15.58 -6.90
C ILE A 241 -9.60 -16.20 -6.92
N TYR A 242 -8.58 -15.43 -6.50
CA TYR A 242 -7.19 -15.88 -6.47
C TYR A 242 -6.96 -17.00 -5.45
N LYS A 243 -7.58 -16.90 -4.27
CA LYS A 243 -7.48 -17.92 -3.22
C LYS A 243 -8.30 -19.18 -3.50
N GLN A 244 -9.23 -19.12 -4.46
CA GLN A 244 -10.23 -20.16 -4.70
C GLN A 244 -11.08 -20.43 -3.45
N GLU A 245 -11.55 -19.35 -2.84
CA GLU A 245 -12.42 -19.37 -1.65
C GLU A 245 -13.72 -18.61 -1.93
N GLU A 246 -14.77 -18.92 -1.15
CA GLU A 246 -16.03 -18.17 -1.22
C GLU A 246 -15.83 -16.72 -0.81
N CYS A 247 -16.38 -15.79 -1.60
CA CYS A 247 -16.33 -14.37 -1.27
C CYS A 247 -17.31 -14.06 -0.13
N VAL A 248 -16.80 -13.61 1.02
CA VAL A 248 -17.63 -13.29 2.21
C VAL A 248 -18.71 -12.25 1.92
N LEU A 249 -18.47 -11.36 0.95
CA LEU A 249 -19.42 -10.34 0.52
C LEU A 249 -20.71 -10.92 -0.11
N LEU A 250 -20.70 -12.19 -0.50
CA LEU A 250 -21.86 -12.90 -1.03
C LEU A 250 -22.79 -13.47 0.04
N SER A 251 -22.33 -13.54 1.29
CA SER A 251 -23.20 -13.93 2.42
C SER A 251 -24.40 -12.99 2.54
N LYS A 252 -25.51 -13.50 3.10
CA LYS A 252 -26.78 -12.78 3.16
C LYS A 252 -26.64 -11.43 3.88
N GLU A 253 -25.89 -11.42 4.97
CA GLU A 253 -25.67 -10.25 5.80
C GLU A 253 -24.89 -9.18 5.04
N TRP A 254 -23.80 -9.57 4.37
CA TRP A 254 -22.97 -8.64 3.60
C TRP A 254 -23.61 -8.16 2.31
N ARG A 255 -24.36 -9.02 1.62
CA ARG A 255 -24.99 -8.68 0.33
C ARG A 255 -25.92 -7.48 0.46
N SER A 256 -26.62 -7.37 1.59
CA SER A 256 -27.52 -6.26 1.91
C SER A 256 -26.82 -4.92 2.14
N VAL A 257 -25.51 -4.91 2.42
CA VAL A 257 -24.73 -3.69 2.68
C VAL A 257 -23.78 -3.37 1.53
N ALA A 258 -23.07 -4.37 1.01
CA ALA A 258 -22.07 -4.22 -0.04
C ALA A 258 -22.68 -3.87 -1.40
N PHE A 259 -23.88 -4.35 -1.68
CA PHE A 259 -24.58 -4.08 -2.94
C PHE A 259 -25.85 -3.25 -2.74
N ASP A 260 -25.90 -2.48 -1.65
CA ASP A 260 -27.00 -1.57 -1.36
C ASP A 260 -26.99 -0.35 -2.29
N LYS A 261 -27.99 -0.30 -3.16
CA LYS A 261 -28.22 0.79 -4.12
C LYS A 261 -29.09 1.93 -3.56
N THR A 262 -29.50 1.85 -2.30
CA THR A 262 -30.39 2.86 -1.71
C THR A 262 -29.69 4.22 -1.70
N ASN A 263 -30.36 5.23 -2.26
CA ASN A 263 -29.87 6.61 -2.39
C ASN A 263 -28.61 6.77 -3.26
N SER A 264 -28.32 5.82 -4.15
CA SER A 264 -27.21 5.93 -5.10
C SER A 264 -27.62 6.61 -6.41
N SER A 265 -26.67 7.29 -7.04
CA SER A 265 -26.86 7.80 -8.41
C SER A 265 -26.99 6.64 -9.42
N LEU A 266 -27.41 6.94 -10.65
CA LEU A 266 -27.48 5.93 -11.72
C LEU A 266 -26.11 5.27 -11.96
N ASP A 267 -25.06 6.08 -12.05
CA ASP A 267 -23.69 5.59 -12.28
C ASP A 267 -23.20 4.70 -11.13
N GLU A 268 -23.49 5.08 -9.89
CA GLU A 268 -23.19 4.26 -8.72
C GLU A 268 -23.95 2.94 -8.74
N CYS A 269 -25.24 2.95 -9.10
CA CYS A 269 -26.04 1.74 -9.23
C CYS A 269 -25.47 0.78 -10.28
N LEU A 270 -25.09 1.30 -11.45
CA LEU A 270 -24.46 0.53 -12.52
C LEU A 270 -23.11 -0.05 -12.07
N TRP A 271 -22.32 0.72 -11.32
CA TRP A 271 -21.05 0.23 -10.78
C TRP A 271 -21.24 -0.85 -9.72
N ILE A 272 -22.29 -0.73 -8.89
CA ILE A 272 -22.71 -1.78 -7.95
C ILE A 272 -23.11 -3.04 -8.71
N ASP A 273 -23.82 -2.93 -9.84
CA ASP A 273 -24.18 -4.08 -10.69
C ASP A 273 -22.96 -4.77 -11.30
N VAL A 274 -21.97 -4.01 -11.78
CA VAL A 274 -20.70 -4.59 -12.27
C VAL A 274 -20.01 -5.36 -11.16
N LYS A 275 -19.90 -4.79 -9.94
CA LYS A 275 -19.29 -5.47 -8.79
C LYS A 275 -20.04 -6.73 -8.39
N HIS A 276 -21.36 -6.67 -8.45
CA HIS A 276 -22.24 -7.79 -8.13
C HIS A 276 -22.04 -8.94 -9.11
N ALA A 277 -22.00 -8.64 -10.41
CA ALA A 277 -21.68 -9.60 -11.45
C ALA A 277 -20.26 -10.18 -11.29
N LEU A 278 -19.25 -9.37 -10.94
CA LEU A 278 -17.91 -9.87 -10.61
C LEU A 278 -17.92 -10.84 -9.42
N ALA A 279 -18.76 -10.59 -8.42
CA ALA A 279 -18.92 -11.50 -7.29
C ALA A 279 -19.56 -12.83 -7.75
N ASP A 280 -20.58 -12.80 -8.61
CA ASP A 280 -21.18 -14.00 -9.19
C ASP A 280 -20.18 -14.78 -10.08
N LEU A 281 -19.25 -14.09 -10.75
CA LEU A 281 -18.13 -14.73 -11.47
C LEU A 281 -17.27 -15.58 -10.53
N SER A 282 -17.01 -15.09 -9.31
CA SER A 282 -16.20 -15.83 -8.32
C SER A 282 -16.87 -17.14 -7.92
N VAL A 283 -18.20 -17.16 -7.79
CA VAL A 283 -18.97 -18.39 -7.52
C VAL A 283 -18.87 -19.36 -8.67
N LEU A 284 -19.09 -18.88 -9.90
CA LEU A 284 -19.03 -19.72 -11.10
C LEU A 284 -17.64 -20.36 -11.26
N GLN A 285 -16.58 -19.63 -10.92
CA GLN A 285 -15.21 -20.15 -10.95
C GLN A 285 -15.00 -21.28 -9.92
N LEU A 286 -15.56 -21.16 -8.71
CA LEU A 286 -15.52 -22.22 -7.71
C LEU A 286 -16.27 -23.46 -8.19
N GLU A 287 -17.50 -23.31 -8.68
CA GLU A 287 -18.30 -24.41 -9.23
C GLU A 287 -17.59 -25.12 -10.40
N LEU A 288 -16.93 -24.36 -11.27
CA LEU A 288 -16.13 -24.91 -12.37
C LEU A 288 -14.93 -25.71 -11.85
N ASN A 289 -14.24 -25.21 -10.82
CA ASN A 289 -13.09 -25.88 -10.22
C ASN A 289 -13.50 -27.16 -9.50
N ASP A 290 -14.62 -27.14 -8.78
CA ASP A 290 -15.16 -28.32 -8.11
C ASP A 290 -15.62 -29.38 -9.12
N SER A 291 -16.31 -28.97 -10.19
CA SER A 291 -16.68 -29.84 -11.31
C SER A 291 -15.49 -30.52 -11.97
N ARG A 292 -14.32 -29.86 -12.02
CA ARG A 292 -13.08 -30.47 -12.53
C ARG A 292 -12.48 -31.50 -11.56
N ARG A 293 -12.77 -31.39 -10.27
CA ARG A 293 -12.25 -32.27 -9.20
C ARG A 293 -13.19 -33.44 -8.89
N SER A 294 -14.49 -33.26 -9.08
CA SER A 294 -15.53 -34.27 -8.85
C SER A 294 -16.03 -34.93 -10.15
N ALA A 295 -16.88 -35.96 -10.03
CA ALA A 295 -17.62 -36.54 -11.15
C ALA A 295 -18.38 -35.46 -11.95
N PRO A 296 -18.66 -35.67 -13.27
CA PRO A 296 -19.09 -34.60 -14.16
C PRO A 296 -20.43 -33.99 -13.74
N LEU A 297 -20.38 -32.75 -13.24
CA LEU A 297 -21.56 -31.88 -13.14
C LEU A 297 -22.11 -31.57 -14.54
N PRO A 298 -23.39 -31.16 -14.67
CA PRO A 298 -23.95 -30.79 -15.95
C PRO A 298 -23.26 -29.55 -16.51
N GLN A 299 -22.29 -29.75 -17.42
CA GLN A 299 -21.54 -28.68 -18.09
C GLN A 299 -22.48 -27.63 -18.73
N HIS A 300 -23.66 -28.08 -19.16
CA HIS A 300 -24.72 -27.22 -19.67
C HIS A 300 -25.17 -26.14 -18.67
N ALA A 301 -25.36 -26.48 -17.39
CA ALA A 301 -25.81 -25.52 -16.38
C ALA A 301 -24.77 -24.42 -16.13
N LEU A 302 -23.48 -24.78 -16.11
CA LEU A 302 -22.38 -23.82 -15.98
C LEU A 302 -22.27 -22.90 -17.20
N LEU A 303 -22.45 -23.44 -18.41
CA LEU A 303 -22.46 -22.65 -19.64
C LEU A 303 -23.62 -21.64 -19.68
N VAL A 304 -24.80 -22.04 -19.21
CA VAL A 304 -25.97 -21.15 -19.10
C VAL A 304 -25.68 -20.01 -18.12
N LYS A 305 -25.16 -20.33 -16.92
CA LYS A 305 -24.77 -19.30 -15.94
C LYS A 305 -23.70 -18.34 -16.48
N ALA A 306 -22.66 -18.87 -17.12
CA ALA A 306 -21.59 -18.06 -17.70
C ALA A 306 -22.11 -17.14 -18.82
N SER A 307 -23.02 -17.65 -19.65
CA SER A 307 -23.64 -16.87 -20.74
C SER A 307 -24.53 -15.75 -20.20
N ALA A 308 -25.34 -16.04 -19.17
CA ALA A 308 -26.15 -15.04 -18.50
C ALA A 308 -25.29 -13.94 -17.86
N LEU A 309 -24.22 -14.33 -17.16
CA LEU A 309 -23.30 -13.39 -16.53
C LEU A 309 -22.59 -12.50 -17.56
N LYS A 310 -22.13 -13.08 -18.68
CA LYS A 310 -21.56 -12.34 -19.79
C LYS A 310 -22.55 -11.30 -20.34
N ALA A 311 -23.81 -11.69 -20.53
CA ALA A 311 -24.84 -10.78 -21.02
C ALA A 311 -25.05 -9.61 -20.05
N THR A 312 -25.20 -9.89 -18.74
CA THR A 312 -25.32 -8.86 -17.70
C THR A 312 -24.15 -7.87 -17.72
N LEU A 313 -22.91 -8.37 -17.67
CA LEU A 313 -21.72 -7.51 -17.71
C LEU A 313 -21.67 -6.66 -18.98
N THR A 314 -21.99 -7.25 -20.14
CA THR A 314 -21.98 -6.54 -21.43
C THR A 314 -22.99 -5.38 -21.42
N THR A 315 -24.22 -5.65 -20.99
CA THR A 315 -25.28 -4.64 -20.91
C THR A 315 -24.92 -3.54 -19.92
N THR A 316 -24.52 -3.89 -18.69
CA THR A 316 -24.21 -2.90 -17.65
C THR A 316 -23.01 -2.02 -18.02
N LEU A 317 -21.93 -2.60 -18.57
CA LEU A 317 -20.76 -1.84 -19.00
C LEU A 317 -21.08 -0.91 -20.17
N PHE A 318 -21.92 -1.37 -21.11
CA PHE A 318 -22.40 -0.51 -22.21
C PHE A 318 -23.20 0.67 -21.68
N THR A 319 -24.17 0.44 -20.78
CA THR A 319 -24.97 1.51 -20.17
C THR A 319 -24.08 2.49 -19.40
N LEU A 320 -23.14 1.99 -18.61
CA LEU A 320 -22.21 2.83 -17.85
C LEU A 320 -21.36 3.71 -18.78
N HIS A 321 -20.82 3.13 -19.85
CA HIS A 321 -20.07 3.88 -20.86
C HIS A 321 -20.92 4.99 -21.47
N THR A 322 -22.16 4.70 -21.88
CA THR A 322 -23.06 5.72 -22.46
C THR A 322 -23.42 6.83 -21.47
N SER A 323 -23.57 6.51 -20.19
CA SER A 323 -23.86 7.49 -19.13
C SER A 323 -22.68 8.44 -18.93
N LEU A 324 -21.46 7.89 -18.80
CA LEU A 324 -20.23 8.66 -18.62
C LEU A 324 -19.98 9.61 -19.81
N SER A 325 -20.10 9.12 -21.04
CA SER A 325 -19.92 9.97 -22.24
C SER A 325 -20.95 11.11 -22.31
N SER A 326 -22.17 10.88 -21.84
CA SER A 326 -23.22 11.91 -21.80
C SER A 326 -22.93 13.00 -20.76
N SER A 327 -22.37 12.61 -19.61
CA SER A 327 -21.98 13.54 -18.55
C SER A 327 -20.85 14.48 -18.95
N GLU A 328 -19.82 13.97 -19.64
CA GLU A 328 -18.69 14.77 -20.14
C GLU A 328 -19.16 15.84 -21.13
N LEU A 329 -20.05 15.46 -22.05
CA LEU A 329 -20.61 16.38 -23.05
C LEU A 329 -21.45 17.51 -22.41
N ALA A 330 -22.14 17.23 -21.31
CA ALA A 330 -22.90 18.23 -20.56
C ALA A 330 -21.98 19.24 -19.86
N THR A 331 -20.87 18.78 -19.25
CA THR A 331 -19.90 19.66 -18.60
C THR A 331 -19.16 20.56 -19.58
N SER A 332 -18.79 20.04 -20.76
CA SER A 332 -18.10 20.78 -21.82
C SER A 332 -18.92 21.95 -22.39
N LYS A 333 -20.26 21.85 -22.39
CA LYS A 333 -21.15 22.93 -22.87
C LYS A 333 -21.40 24.05 -21.84
N SER A 334 -20.95 23.86 -20.60
CA SER A 334 -21.17 24.82 -19.49
C SER A 334 -19.98 25.74 -19.20
N THR A 335 -18.86 25.52 -19.89
CA THR A 335 -17.62 26.30 -19.83
C THR A 335 -17.43 27.13 -21.08
#